data_AF-A0A0F1B0I1-F1
#
_entry.id   AF-A0A0F1B0I1-F1
#
_cell.length_a   1.000
_cell.length_b   1.000
_cell.length_c   1.000
_cell.angle_alpha   90.00
_cell.angle_beta   90.00
_cell.angle_gamma   90.00
#
_symmetry.space_group_name_H-M   'P 1'
#
loop_
_entity.id
_entity.type
_entity.pdbx_description
1 polymer ?
#
loop_
_entity_poly.entity_id
_entity_poly.type
_entity_poly.pdbx_seq_one_letter_code
_entity_poly.pdbx_strand_id
1 'polypeptide(L)'
;MVYMDCLLLFLIVVLFLIVVIMDLFSSRFFKKHENDYNQLLSDYRRKGYDLDLVTNYASFFGSLANYQKIIWFVRLYKGVRMKFTHERFVQEEAYKYVRSLPDERIGWMLKLHRRYKLQALIFTLWLIVGLYFITFIK
;
A
#
# COMPACT_ATOMS: atom_id res chain seq x y z
N MET A 1 -33.66 -7.58 19.09
CA MET A 1 -33.19 -6.40 18.32
C MET A 1 -32.04 -5.73 19.06
N VAL A 2 -32.26 -5.08 20.21
CA VAL A 2 -31.21 -4.36 20.98
C VAL A 2 -29.86 -5.08 21.14
N TYR A 3 -29.85 -6.38 21.47
CA TYR A 3 -28.60 -7.14 21.63
C TYR A 3 -27.80 -7.30 20.32
N MET A 4 -28.49 -7.52 19.19
CA MET A 4 -27.85 -7.64 17.88
C MET A 4 -27.28 -6.29 17.41
N ASP A 5 -27.98 -5.20 17.70
CA ASP A 5 -27.56 -3.85 17.35
C ASP A 5 -26.29 -3.45 18.15
N CYS A 6 -26.28 -3.73 19.45
CA CYS A 6 -25.10 -3.57 20.31
C CYS A 6 -23.91 -4.41 19.83
N LEU A 7 -24.15 -5.66 19.41
CA LEU A 7 -23.09 -6.55 18.92
C LEU A 7 -22.51 -6.07 17.59
N LEU A 8 -23.35 -5.65 16.64
CA LEU A 8 -22.90 -5.10 15.36
C LEU A 8 -22.13 -3.79 15.55
N LEU A 9 -22.61 -2.90 16.42
CA LEU A 9 -21.92 -1.66 16.76
C LEU A 9 -20.56 -1.93 17.39
N PHE A 10 -20.50 -2.86 18.36
CA PHE A 10 -19.24 -3.29 18.95
C PHE A 10 -18.26 -3.84 17.90
N LEU A 11 -18.74 -4.70 16.99
CA LEU A 11 -17.92 -5.27 15.91
C LEU A 11 -17.39 -4.18 14.97
N ILE A 12 -18.20 -3.19 14.58
CA ILE A 12 -17.78 -2.05 13.75
C ILE A 12 -16.66 -1.28 14.43
N VAL A 13 -16.82 -0.97 15.73
CA VAL A 13 -15.82 -0.22 16.50
C VAL A 13 -14.52 -1.01 16.60
N VAL A 14 -14.58 -2.30 16.94
CA VAL A 14 -13.39 -3.15 17.07
C VAL A 14 -12.65 -3.28 15.73
N LEU A 15 -13.38 -3.55 14.64
CA LEU A 15 -12.78 -3.64 13.30
C LEU A 15 -12.12 -2.32 12.88
N PHE A 16 -12.76 -1.18 13.16
CA PHE A 16 -12.19 0.13 12.90
C PHE A 16 -10.88 0.36 13.68
N LEU A 17 -10.88 0.05 14.99
CA LEU A 17 -9.69 0.16 15.83
C LEU A 17 -8.54 -0.72 15.30
N ILE A 18 -8.84 -1.95 14.86
CA ILE A 18 -7.84 -2.84 14.25
C ILE A 18 -7.23 -2.19 13.00
N VAL A 19 -8.05 -1.62 12.10
CA VAL A 19 -7.56 -0.93 10.89
C VAL A 19 -6.65 0.24 11.25
N VAL A 20 -7.03 1.08 12.21
CA VAL A 20 -6.23 2.22 12.67
C VAL A 20 -4.89 1.77 13.26
N ILE A 21 -4.90 0.74 14.12
CA ILE A 21 -3.70 0.17 14.71
C ILE A 21 -2.76 -0.38 13.62
N MET A 22 -3.30 -1.13 12.65
CA MET A 22 -2.53 -1.64 11.53
C MET A 22 -1.90 -0.53 10.68
N ASP A 23 -2.62 0.56 10.45
CA ASP A 23 -2.11 1.71 9.69
C ASP A 23 -0.94 2.37 10.41
N LEU A 24 -1.06 2.59 11.73
CA LEU A 24 0.03 3.12 12.57
C LEU A 24 1.27 2.22 12.54
N PHE A 25 1.10 0.90 12.65
CA PHE A 25 2.21 -0.04 12.55
C PHE A 25 2.86 -0.04 11.16
N SER A 26 2.06 0.02 10.10
CA SER A 26 2.54 0.08 8.72
C SER A 26 3.30 1.38 8.44
N SER A 27 2.79 2.51 8.94
CA SER A 27 3.43 3.83 8.85
C SER A 27 4.76 3.88 9.60
N ARG A 28 4.81 3.38 10.84
CA ARG A 28 6.07 3.27 11.60
C ARG A 28 7.08 2.33 10.91
N PHE A 29 6.60 1.22 10.35
CA PHE A 29 7.46 0.28 9.63
C PHE A 29 8.05 0.91 8.36
N PHE A 30 7.25 1.68 7.61
CA PHE A 30 7.74 2.46 6.47
C PHE A 30 8.74 3.52 6.91
N LYS A 31 8.43 4.28 7.98
CA LYS A 31 9.31 5.33 8.50
C LYS A 31 10.71 4.82 8.83
N LYS A 32 10.83 3.59 9.36
CA LYS A 32 12.12 2.94 9.62
C LYS A 32 12.95 2.69 8.34
N HIS A 33 12.31 2.51 7.18
CA HIS A 33 12.94 2.23 5.89
C HIS A 33 12.83 3.42 4.91
N GLU A 34 12.46 4.60 5.39
CA GLU A 34 12.23 5.77 4.53
C GLU A 34 13.51 6.17 3.78
N ASN A 35 14.67 6.05 4.43
CA ASN A 35 15.97 6.33 3.80
C ASN A 35 16.27 5.32 2.68
N ASP A 36 16.00 4.03 2.89
CA ASP A 36 16.20 2.99 1.88
C ASP A 36 15.30 3.23 0.65
N TYR A 37 14.04 3.62 0.90
CA TYR A 37 13.10 4.01 -0.14
C TYR A 37 13.59 5.23 -0.94
N ASN A 38 14.02 6.28 -0.24
CA ASN A 38 14.49 7.51 -0.88
C ASN A 38 15.75 7.26 -1.71
N GLN A 39 16.67 6.41 -1.21
CA GLN A 39 17.85 6.01 -1.95
C GLN A 39 17.49 5.21 -3.20
N LEU A 40 16.56 4.25 -3.10
CA LEU A 40 16.07 3.50 -4.25
C LEU A 40 15.42 4.41 -5.29
N LEU A 41 14.56 5.32 -4.84
CA LEU A 41 13.87 6.27 -5.70
C LEU A 41 14.87 7.20 -6.42
N SER A 42 15.90 7.67 -5.72
CA SER A 42 16.97 8.49 -6.28
C SER A 42 17.77 7.72 -7.34
N ASP A 43 18.20 6.50 -7.03
CA ASP A 43 18.92 5.62 -7.97
C ASP A 43 18.09 5.35 -9.23
N TYR A 44 16.80 5.08 -9.03
CA TYR A 44 15.85 4.80 -10.10
C TYR A 44 15.63 6.00 -11.02
N ARG A 45 15.46 7.20 -10.44
CA ARG A 45 15.34 8.46 -11.19
C ARG A 45 16.63 8.79 -11.96
N ARG A 46 17.80 8.61 -11.34
CA ARG A 46 19.10 8.86 -11.99
C ARG A 46 19.32 8.01 -13.24
N LYS A 47 18.72 6.81 -13.27
CA LYS A 47 18.75 5.91 -14.43
C LYS A 47 17.75 6.28 -15.55
N GLY A 48 16.91 7.30 -15.34
CA GLY A 48 15.92 7.74 -16.32
C GLY A 48 14.75 6.78 -16.51
N TYR A 49 14.50 5.90 -15.53
CA TYR A 49 13.40 4.95 -15.60
C TYR A 49 12.03 5.60 -15.36
N ASP A 50 11.02 5.10 -16.06
CA ASP A 50 9.63 5.55 -15.94
C ASP A 50 9.11 5.45 -14.51
N LEU A 51 8.52 6.51 -13.98
CA LEU A 51 7.90 6.54 -12.66
C LEU A 51 6.51 7.16 -12.77
N ASP A 52 5.46 6.47 -12.31
CA ASP A 52 4.12 7.02 -12.37
C ASP A 52 3.96 8.29 -11.54
N LEU A 53 3.03 9.14 -11.98
CA LEU A 53 2.72 10.40 -11.32
C LEU A 53 2.34 10.20 -9.86
N VAL A 54 1.58 9.14 -9.53
CA VAL A 54 1.09 8.92 -8.17
C VAL A 54 2.25 8.63 -7.22
N THR A 55 3.18 7.74 -7.57
CA THR A 55 4.39 7.52 -6.77
C THR A 55 5.30 8.75 -6.75
N ASN A 56 5.39 9.49 -7.86
CA ASN A 56 6.19 10.72 -7.93
C ASN A 56 5.68 11.78 -6.93
N TYR A 57 4.37 12.05 -6.93
CA TYR A 57 3.76 12.99 -5.98
C TYR A 57 3.75 12.46 -4.56
N ALA A 58 3.46 11.16 -4.37
CA ALA A 58 3.47 10.54 -3.05
C ALA A 58 4.81 10.76 -2.34
N SER A 59 5.93 10.74 -3.08
CA SER A 59 7.28 10.93 -2.52
C SER A 59 7.43 12.20 -1.66
N PHE A 60 6.69 13.27 -1.96
CA PHE A 60 6.72 14.53 -1.21
C PHE A 60 6.01 14.49 0.15
N PHE A 61 5.17 13.48 0.41
CA PHE A 61 4.32 13.44 1.60
C PHE A 61 4.91 12.67 2.81
N GLY A 62 6.23 12.53 2.91
CA GLY A 62 6.87 11.89 4.08
C GLY A 62 6.31 10.49 4.39
N SER A 63 5.77 10.24 5.58
CA SER A 63 5.18 8.95 5.95
C SER A 63 3.69 8.80 5.59
N LEU A 64 3.15 9.66 4.74
CA LEU A 64 1.79 9.54 4.19
C LEU A 64 1.83 8.86 2.81
N ALA A 65 0.69 8.29 2.41
CA ALA A 65 0.53 7.60 1.12
C ALA A 65 1.60 6.50 0.87
N ASN A 66 2.05 5.83 1.93
CA ASN A 66 3.13 4.85 1.88
C ASN A 66 2.82 3.67 0.94
N TYR A 67 1.55 3.26 0.83
CA TYR A 67 1.15 2.26 -0.15
C TYR A 67 1.42 2.73 -1.59
N GLN A 68 1.03 3.96 -1.92
CA GLN A 68 1.26 4.60 -3.21
C GLN A 68 2.75 4.75 -3.51
N LYS A 69 3.59 4.96 -2.50
CA LYS A 69 5.06 4.99 -2.64
C LYS A 69 5.63 3.64 -3.09
N ILE A 70 5.24 2.56 -2.40
CA ILE A 70 5.88 1.25 -2.61
C ILE A 70 5.28 0.47 -3.79
N ILE A 71 4.02 0.74 -4.16
CA ILE A 71 3.28 -0.12 -5.09
C ILE A 71 3.92 -0.19 -6.48
N TRP A 72 4.53 0.91 -6.95
CA TRP A 72 5.27 0.94 -8.21
C TRP A 72 6.38 -0.11 -8.24
N PHE A 73 7.28 -0.06 -7.25
CA PHE A 73 8.40 -0.99 -7.14
C PHE A 73 7.94 -2.43 -6.91
N VAL A 74 6.90 -2.64 -6.10
CA VAL A 74 6.32 -3.98 -5.87
C VAL A 74 5.78 -4.58 -7.16
N ARG A 75 5.13 -3.78 -8.02
CA ARG A 75 4.60 -4.24 -9.31
C ARG A 75 5.72 -4.53 -10.32
N LEU A 76 6.77 -3.71 -10.37
CA LEU A 76 7.96 -3.97 -11.18
C LEU A 76 8.63 -5.29 -10.76
N TYR A 77 8.86 -5.47 -9.46
CA TYR A 77 9.45 -6.69 -8.91
C TYR A 77 8.65 -7.94 -9.33
N LYS A 78 7.31 -7.89 -9.21
CA LYS A 78 6.40 -8.97 -9.61
C LYS A 78 6.26 -9.14 -11.14
N GLY A 79 6.81 -8.25 -11.95
CA GLY A 79 6.68 -8.32 -13.40
C GLY A 79 5.30 -7.98 -13.95
N VAL A 80 4.51 -7.20 -13.20
CA VAL A 80 3.20 -6.76 -13.69
C VAL A 80 3.41 -5.85 -14.89
N ARG A 81 2.82 -6.20 -16.04
CA ARG A 81 2.89 -5.37 -17.25
C ARG A 81 2.13 -4.06 -17.02
N MET A 82 2.85 -2.94 -16.93
CA MET A 82 2.30 -1.62 -16.60
C MET A 82 2.39 -0.70 -17.81
N LYS A 83 1.28 -0.03 -18.11
CA LYS A 83 1.27 1.10 -19.05
C LYS A 83 1.84 2.33 -18.36
N PHE A 84 2.79 2.99 -18.99
CA PHE A 84 3.31 4.28 -18.52
C PHE A 84 2.53 5.44 -19.15
N THR A 85 2.29 5.37 -20.46
CA THR A 85 1.34 6.23 -21.18
C THR A 85 0.24 5.36 -21.79
N HIS A 86 -0.75 5.99 -22.43
CA HIS A 86 -1.76 5.25 -23.19
C HIS A 86 -1.15 4.33 -24.26
N GLU A 87 -0.05 4.80 -24.86
CA GLU A 87 0.59 4.23 -26.05
C GLU A 87 1.77 3.30 -25.74
N ARG A 88 2.44 3.46 -24.59
CA ARG A 88 3.63 2.67 -24.25
C ARG A 88 3.61 2.03 -22.86
N PHE A 89 4.22 0.85 -22.79
CA PHE A 89 4.52 0.17 -21.55
C PHE A 89 5.77 0.75 -20.88
N VAL A 90 5.93 0.45 -19.59
CA VAL A 90 7.16 0.73 -18.84
C VAL A 90 8.35 -0.01 -19.48
N GLN A 91 9.50 0.66 -19.53
CA GLN A 91 10.78 0.13 -20.01
C GLN A 91 11.14 -1.23 -19.36
N GLU A 92 11.63 -2.20 -20.13
CA GLU A 92 12.03 -3.51 -19.61
C GLU A 92 13.19 -3.43 -18.61
N GLU A 93 14.07 -2.47 -18.81
CA GLU A 93 15.24 -2.20 -17.98
C GLU A 93 14.83 -1.88 -16.54
N ALA A 94 13.69 -1.20 -16.35
CA ALA A 94 13.15 -0.90 -15.03
C ALA A 94 12.75 -2.17 -14.27
N TYR A 95 12.16 -3.15 -14.98
CA TYR A 95 11.81 -4.44 -14.39
C TYR A 95 13.06 -5.24 -14.02
N LYS A 96 14.03 -5.31 -14.95
CA LYS A 96 15.31 -6.01 -14.73
C LYS A 96 16.06 -5.42 -13.53
N TYR A 97 16.12 -4.10 -13.45
CA TYR A 97 16.76 -3.39 -12.34
C TYR A 97 16.11 -3.70 -10.99
N VAL A 98 14.78 -3.60 -10.88
CA VAL A 98 14.09 -3.83 -9.60
C VAL A 98 14.20 -5.29 -9.17
N ARG A 99 14.14 -6.25 -10.10
CA ARG A 99 14.32 -7.68 -9.80
C ARG A 99 15.75 -8.05 -9.43
N SER A 100 16.75 -7.29 -9.89
CA SER A 100 18.15 -7.51 -9.54
C SER A 100 18.54 -6.86 -8.20
N LEU A 101 17.64 -6.12 -7.55
CA LEU A 101 17.94 -5.53 -6.25
C LEU A 101 18.11 -6.62 -5.18
N PRO A 102 19.04 -6.43 -4.23
CA PRO A 102 19.20 -7.37 -3.13
C PRO A 102 17.99 -7.30 -2.19
N ASP A 103 17.72 -8.39 -1.49
CA ASP A 103 16.51 -8.59 -0.68
C ASP A 103 16.36 -7.53 0.43
N GLU A 104 17.46 -6.99 0.93
CA GLU A 104 17.46 -5.91 1.92
C GLU A 104 16.83 -4.62 1.38
N ARG A 105 16.94 -4.36 0.06
CA ARG A 105 16.41 -3.14 -0.56
C ARG A 105 14.95 -3.25 -0.97
N ILE A 106 14.47 -4.45 -1.33
CA ILE A 106 13.11 -4.66 -1.86
C ILE A 106 12.20 -5.47 -0.93
N GLY A 107 12.77 -6.37 -0.12
CA GLY A 107 12.03 -7.33 0.69
C GLY A 107 11.12 -6.69 1.74
N TRP A 108 11.53 -5.58 2.34
CA TRP A 108 10.69 -4.84 3.28
C TRP A 108 9.45 -4.23 2.61
N MET A 109 9.55 -3.75 1.36
CA MET A 109 8.40 -3.26 0.59
C MET A 109 7.43 -4.39 0.29
N LEU A 110 7.92 -5.59 -0.05
CA LEU A 110 7.08 -6.76 -0.28
C LEU A 110 6.34 -7.19 1.00
N LYS A 111 7.02 -7.16 2.16
CA LYS A 111 6.41 -7.42 3.48
C LYS A 111 5.35 -6.37 3.79
N LEU A 112 5.64 -5.09 3.58
CA LEU A 112 4.71 -3.99 3.82
C LEU A 112 3.49 -4.06 2.90
N HIS A 113 3.67 -4.39 1.62
CA HIS A 113 2.57 -4.62 0.68
C HIS A 113 1.66 -5.77 1.13
N ARG A 114 2.22 -6.86 1.69
CA ARG A 114 1.41 -7.95 2.26
C ARG A 114 0.56 -7.47 3.43
N ARG A 115 1.10 -6.62 4.29
CA ARG A 115 0.35 -6.00 5.40
C ARG A 115 -0.78 -5.12 4.88
N TYR A 116 -0.53 -4.30 3.86
CA TYR A 116 -1.58 -3.49 3.23
C TYR A 116 -2.69 -4.34 2.61
N LYS A 117 -2.37 -5.50 2.00
CA LYS A 117 -3.41 -6.42 1.54
C LYS A 117 -4.28 -6.94 2.68
N LEU A 118 -3.67 -7.29 3.81
CA LEU A 118 -4.42 -7.74 4.99
C LEU A 118 -5.28 -6.60 5.57
N GLN A 119 -4.73 -5.39 5.66
CA GLN A 119 -5.46 -4.19 6.10
C GLN A 119 -6.65 -3.91 5.18
N ALA A 120 -6.48 -4.04 3.86
CA ALA A 120 -7.56 -3.86 2.89
C ALA A 120 -8.68 -4.89 3.05
N LEU A 121 -8.35 -6.15 3.36
CA LEU A 121 -9.36 -7.20 3.65
C LEU A 121 -10.18 -6.86 4.89
N ILE A 122 -9.51 -6.47 5.99
CA ILE A 122 -10.19 -6.10 7.24
C ILE A 122 -11.03 -4.83 7.05
N PHE A 123 -10.51 -3.86 6.31
CA PHE A 123 -11.26 -2.65 5.96
C PHE A 123 -12.49 -2.96 5.10
N THR A 124 -12.38 -3.89 4.14
CA THR A 124 -13.52 -4.33 3.33
C THR A 124 -14.58 -5.01 4.19
N LEU A 125 -14.16 -5.87 5.13
CA LEU A 125 -15.07 -6.47 6.10
C LEU A 125 -15.77 -5.41 6.97
N TRP A 126 -15.02 -4.42 7.45
CA TRP A 126 -15.57 -3.29 8.20
C TRP A 126 -16.63 -2.53 7.40
N LEU A 127 -16.40 -2.27 6.11
CA LEU A 127 -17.38 -1.64 5.22
C LEU A 127 -18.64 -2.51 5.06
N ILE A 128 -18.49 -3.82 4.85
CA ILE A 128 -19.63 -4.73 4.69
C ILE A 128 -20.49 -4.74 5.97
N VAL A 129 -19.86 -4.85 7.15
CA VAL A 129 -20.57 -4.83 8.43
C VAL A 129 -21.25 -3.47 8.66
N GLY A 130 -20.56 -2.37 8.34
CA GLY A 130 -21.13 -1.02 8.43
C GLY A 130 -22.32 -0.81 7.51
N LEU A 131 -22.25 -1.28 6.26
CA LEU A 131 -23.37 -1.24 5.31
C LEU A 131 -24.54 -2.08 5.81
N TYR A 132 -24.27 -3.29 6.30
CA TYR A 132 -25.30 -4.15 6.89
C TYR A 132 -26.00 -3.47 8.06
N PHE A 133 -25.24 -2.88 8.99
CA PHE A 133 -25.77 -2.12 10.13
C PHE A 133 -26.70 -0.98 9.67
N ILE A 134 -26.30 -0.19 8.67
CA ILE A 134 -27.12 0.90 8.12
C ILE A 134 -28.42 0.37 7.49
N THR A 135 -28.37 -0.78 6.81
CA THR A 135 -29.55 -1.35 6.15
C THR A 135 -30.53 -2.05 7.09
N PHE A 136 -30.06 -2.60 8.21
CA PHE A 136 -30.87 -3.46 9.10
C PHE A 136 -31.43 -2.72 10.33
N ILE A 137 -30.85 -1.57 10.69
CA ILE A 137 -31.27 -0.71 11.82
C ILE A 137 -32.06 0.52 11.35
N LYS A 138 -32.34 0.62 10.04
CA LYS A 138 -33.47 1.40 9.54
C LYS A 138 -34.78 0.73 9.94
#